data_AF-A0A8S3AXT4-F1
#
_entry.id   AF-A0A8S3AXT4-F1
#
_cell.length_a   1.000
_cell.length_b   1.000
_cell.length_c   1.000
_cell.angle_alpha   90.00
_cell.angle_beta   90.00
_cell.angle_gamma   90.00
#
_symmetry.space_group_name_H-M   'P 1'
#
loop_
_entity.id
_entity.type
_entity.pdbx_description
1 polymer ?
#
loop_
_entity_poly.entity_id
_entity_poly.type
_entity_poly.pdbx_seq_one_letter_code
_entity_poly.pdbx_strand_id
1 'polypeptide(L)'
;MIDRLYEGSSINLTNELKSLNDKKQFKKTLAILDQHDKNNITTPSNFLITQGLQACAQMGDLQRGKIIHNRIAHRVKDDIYLSTTLVQMYMECNDSASGQSLFDSTKNKTPSMYGSMMKGYIKNKRAKKAVDVFNQIRNPNDIHMIMLLKACAQLKT
;
A
#
# COMPACT_ATOMS: atom_id res chain seq x y z
N MET A 1 -31.49 -0.10 -16.85
CA MET A 1 -31.48 -1.59 -16.82
C MET A 1 -30.07 -2.18 -16.97
N ILE A 2 -29.13 -1.45 -17.59
CA ILE A 2 -27.71 -1.85 -17.71
C ILE A 2 -26.97 -1.74 -16.37
N ASP A 3 -27.26 -0.73 -15.54
CA ASP A 3 -26.53 -0.49 -14.28
C ASP A 3 -26.61 -1.63 -13.25
N ARG A 4 -27.75 -2.32 -13.12
CA ARG A 4 -27.90 -3.43 -12.14
C ARG A 4 -27.13 -4.69 -12.53
N LEU A 5 -26.92 -4.95 -13.83
CA LEU A 5 -26.10 -6.07 -14.30
C LEU A 5 -24.60 -5.77 -14.13
N TYR A 6 -24.20 -4.50 -14.31
CA TYR A 6 -22.84 -4.02 -14.09
C TYR A 6 -22.47 -3.94 -12.59
N GLU A 7 -23.40 -3.49 -11.73
CA GLU A 7 -23.21 -3.54 -10.28
C GLU A 7 -23.05 -4.99 -9.78
N GLY A 8 -23.88 -5.92 -10.29
CA GLY A 8 -23.77 -7.34 -9.96
C GLY A 8 -22.42 -7.96 -10.37
N SER A 9 -21.88 -7.61 -11.55
CA SER A 9 -20.57 -8.10 -11.98
C SER A 9 -19.42 -7.45 -11.22
N SER A 10 -19.53 -6.16 -10.87
CA SER A 10 -18.56 -5.42 -10.08
C SER A 10 -18.48 -5.92 -8.62
N ILE A 11 -19.63 -6.23 -8.01
CA ILE A 11 -19.73 -6.81 -6.66
C ILE A 11 -19.14 -8.23 -6.63
N ASN A 12 -19.41 -9.06 -7.64
CA ASN A 12 -18.80 -10.39 -7.72
C ASN A 12 -17.27 -10.33 -7.89
N LEU A 13 -16.77 -9.42 -8.73
CA LEU A 13 -15.33 -9.24 -8.94
C LEU A 13 -14.63 -8.74 -7.68
N THR A 14 -15.23 -7.81 -6.94
CA THR A 14 -14.68 -7.32 -5.67
C THR A 14 -14.66 -8.39 -4.59
N ASN A 15 -15.69 -9.23 -4.50
CA ASN A 15 -15.72 -10.37 -3.58
C ASN A 15 -14.68 -11.45 -3.95
N GLU A 16 -14.53 -11.75 -5.25
CA GLU A 16 -13.52 -12.69 -5.74
C GLU A 16 -12.11 -12.19 -5.41
N LEU A 17 -11.82 -10.91 -5.66
CA LEU A 17 -10.52 -10.32 -5.36
C LEU A 17 -10.19 -10.29 -3.88
N LYS A 18 -11.20 -9.99 -3.03
CA LYS A 18 -11.05 -10.12 -1.59
C LYS A 18 -10.70 -11.56 -1.20
N SER A 19 -11.43 -12.54 -1.73
CA SER A 19 -11.16 -13.97 -1.50
C SER A 19 -9.75 -14.38 -1.97
N LEU A 20 -9.29 -13.87 -3.11
CA LEU A 20 -7.96 -14.14 -3.64
C LEU A 20 -6.85 -13.52 -2.79
N ASN A 21 -7.05 -12.31 -2.27
CA ASN A 21 -6.13 -11.67 -1.35
C ASN A 21 -6.04 -12.44 -0.03
N ASP A 22 -7.19 -12.84 0.53
CA ASP A 22 -7.28 -13.65 1.75
C ASP A 22 -6.57 -15.02 1.56
N LYS A 23 -6.69 -15.60 0.36
CA LYS A 23 -6.00 -16.84 -0.05
C LYS A 23 -4.55 -16.64 -0.48
N LYS A 24 -4.00 -15.42 -0.37
CA LYS A 24 -2.64 -15.04 -0.79
C LYS A 24 -2.34 -15.33 -2.27
N GLN A 25 -3.36 -15.35 -3.12
CA GLN A 25 -3.26 -15.60 -4.56
C GLN A 25 -2.93 -14.32 -5.33
N PHE A 26 -1.87 -13.62 -4.90
CA PHE A 26 -1.48 -12.29 -5.40
C PHE A 26 -1.26 -12.25 -6.91
N LYS A 27 -0.73 -13.32 -7.52
CA LYS A 27 -0.58 -13.44 -8.98
C LYS A 27 -1.92 -13.34 -9.72
N LYS A 28 -2.99 -13.91 -9.16
CA LYS A 28 -4.32 -13.88 -9.77
C LYS A 28 -4.99 -12.52 -9.60
N THR A 29 -4.86 -11.90 -8.42
CA THR A 29 -5.29 -10.51 -8.16
C THR A 29 -4.71 -9.56 -9.21
N LEU A 30 -3.43 -9.74 -9.50
CA LEU A 30 -2.71 -8.97 -10.51
C LEU A 30 -3.19 -9.29 -11.94
N ALA A 31 -3.36 -10.56 -12.31
CA ALA A 31 -3.86 -10.93 -13.63
C ALA A 31 -5.26 -10.34 -13.93
N ILE A 32 -6.14 -10.30 -12.92
CA ILE A 32 -7.47 -9.68 -13.04
C ILE A 32 -7.35 -8.17 -13.30
N LEU A 33 -6.43 -7.47 -12.62
CA LEU A 33 -6.18 -6.05 -12.89
C LEU A 33 -5.70 -5.81 -14.32
N ASP A 34 -4.78 -6.64 -14.83
CA ASP A 34 -4.31 -6.50 -16.23
C ASP A 34 -5.41 -6.75 -17.25
N GLN A 35 -6.31 -7.71 -16.99
CA GLN A 35 -7.45 -7.99 -17.85
C GLN A 35 -8.47 -6.83 -17.83
N HIS A 36 -8.71 -6.26 -16.67
CA HIS A 36 -9.59 -5.10 -16.51
C HIS A 36 -9.06 -3.88 -17.29
N ASP A 37 -7.75 -3.64 -17.24
CA ASP A 37 -7.10 -2.56 -17.99
C ASP A 37 -7.18 -2.76 -19.51
N LYS A 38 -7.01 -4.00 -19.99
CA LYS A 38 -7.08 -4.31 -21.43
C LYS A 38 -8.47 -4.12 -22.03
N ASN A 39 -9.52 -4.25 -21.23
CA ASN A 39 -10.89 -4.20 -21.72
C ASN A 39 -11.50 -2.78 -21.68
N ASN A 40 -10.75 -1.74 -21.27
CA ASN A 40 -11.26 -0.36 -21.08
C ASN A 40 -12.52 -0.27 -20.18
N ILE A 41 -12.75 -1.26 -19.32
CA ILE A 41 -13.95 -1.32 -18.47
C ILE A 41 -13.72 -0.40 -17.28
N THR A 42 -13.86 0.91 -17.46
CA THR A 42 -13.83 1.95 -16.40
C THR A 42 -12.52 2.11 -15.62
N THR A 43 -12.30 3.29 -15.04
CA THR A 43 -11.19 3.54 -14.13
C THR A 43 -11.29 2.56 -12.94
N PRO A 44 -10.26 1.73 -12.65
CA PRO A 44 -10.32 0.79 -11.54
C PRO A 44 -10.68 1.52 -10.25
N SER A 45 -11.62 0.95 -9.47
CA SER A 45 -12.00 1.51 -8.18
C SER A 45 -10.79 1.54 -7.24
N ASN A 46 -10.79 2.45 -6.25
CA ASN A 46 -9.69 2.55 -5.29
C ASN A 46 -9.46 1.23 -4.56
N PHE A 47 -10.52 0.45 -4.34
CA PHE A 47 -10.43 -0.89 -3.78
C PHE A 47 -9.59 -1.85 -4.66
N LEU A 48 -9.85 -1.89 -5.97
CA LEU A 48 -9.07 -2.74 -6.89
C LEU A 48 -7.58 -2.38 -6.89
N ILE A 49 -7.31 -1.07 -6.93
CA ILE A 49 -5.95 -0.54 -6.89
C ILE A 49 -5.25 -0.93 -5.60
N THR A 50 -5.92 -0.81 -4.45
CA THR A 50 -5.29 -1.15 -3.16
C THR A 50 -5.00 -2.63 -3.04
N GLN A 51 -5.88 -3.51 -3.54
CA GLN A 51 -5.60 -4.94 -3.62
C GLN A 51 -4.37 -5.22 -4.51
N GLY A 52 -4.27 -4.57 -5.66
CA GLY A 52 -3.10 -4.69 -6.55
C GLY A 52 -1.81 -4.25 -5.90
N LEU A 53 -1.83 -3.10 -5.21
CA LEU A 53 -0.67 -2.59 -4.49
C LEU A 53 -0.27 -3.49 -3.31
N GLN A 54 -1.25 -4.03 -2.57
CA GLN A 54 -1.00 -5.01 -1.51
C GLN A 54 -0.36 -6.29 -2.07
N ALA A 55 -0.85 -6.79 -3.21
CA ALA A 55 -0.26 -7.93 -3.90
C ALA A 55 1.20 -7.66 -4.31
N CYS A 56 1.48 -6.47 -4.88
CA CYS A 56 2.85 -6.05 -5.21
C CYS A 56 3.75 -6.01 -3.96
N ALA A 57 3.26 -5.44 -2.86
CA ALA A 57 3.97 -5.35 -1.58
C ALA A 57 4.36 -6.73 -1.04
N GLN A 58 3.43 -7.69 -1.08
CA GLN A 58 3.66 -9.06 -0.60
C GLN A 58 4.61 -9.85 -1.50
N MET A 59 4.56 -9.61 -2.81
CA MET A 59 5.43 -10.28 -3.78
C MET A 59 6.80 -9.61 -3.94
N GLY A 60 6.98 -8.38 -3.43
CA GLY A 60 8.16 -7.57 -3.71
C GLY A 60 8.22 -7.07 -5.16
N ASP A 61 7.10 -7.02 -5.88
CA ASP A 61 7.02 -6.64 -7.29
C ASP A 61 6.98 -5.11 -7.44
N LEU A 62 8.15 -4.49 -7.27
CA LEU A 62 8.31 -3.04 -7.34
C LEU A 62 7.92 -2.46 -8.70
N GLN A 63 8.28 -3.14 -9.80
CA GLN A 63 8.06 -2.65 -11.15
C GLN A 63 6.56 -2.49 -11.41
N ARG A 64 5.80 -3.51 -11.05
CA ARG A 64 4.35 -3.48 -11.19
C ARG A 64 3.70 -2.45 -10.27
N GLY A 65 4.18 -2.34 -9.03
CA GLY A 65 3.75 -1.29 -8.11
C GLY A 65 3.96 0.12 -8.69
N LYS A 66 5.09 0.38 -9.36
CA LYS A 66 5.36 1.65 -10.06
C LYS A 66 4.43 1.89 -11.25
N ILE A 67 4.12 0.86 -12.03
CA ILE A 67 3.14 0.96 -13.13
C ILE A 67 1.77 1.37 -12.57
N ILE A 68 1.31 0.73 -11.49
CA ILE A 68 0.04 1.09 -10.85
C ILE A 68 0.10 2.54 -10.34
N HIS A 69 1.17 2.93 -9.63
CA HIS A 69 1.32 4.29 -9.13
C HIS A 69 1.24 5.33 -10.24
N ASN A 70 1.98 5.15 -11.35
CA ASN A 70 1.98 6.09 -12.47
C ASN A 70 0.57 6.29 -13.05
N ARG A 71 -0.24 5.22 -13.13
CA ARG A 71 -1.62 5.30 -13.64
C ARG A 71 -2.54 6.09 -12.71
N ILE A 72 -2.33 5.97 -11.40
CA ILE A 72 -3.18 6.61 -10.39
C ILE A 72 -2.60 7.90 -9.82
N ALA A 73 -1.47 8.40 -10.34
CA ALA A 73 -0.73 9.53 -9.77
C ALA A 73 -1.58 10.78 -9.54
N HIS A 74 -2.54 11.04 -10.43
CA HIS A 74 -3.49 12.16 -10.33
C HIS A 74 -4.49 12.01 -9.17
N ARG A 75 -4.70 10.80 -8.64
CA ARG A 75 -5.64 10.49 -7.54
C ARG A 75 -4.96 10.43 -6.18
N VAL A 76 -3.65 10.16 -6.16
CA VAL A 76 -2.89 9.88 -4.93
C VAL A 76 -2.96 11.05 -3.94
N LYS A 77 -2.82 12.29 -4.44
CA LYS A 77 -2.79 13.49 -3.61
C LYS A 77 -4.09 13.74 -2.83
N ASP A 78 -5.21 13.30 -3.39
CA ASP A 78 -6.55 13.54 -2.84
C ASP A 78 -7.11 12.34 -2.07
N ASP A 79 -6.46 11.18 -2.16
CA ASP A 79 -6.86 9.96 -1.46
C ASP A 79 -5.76 9.48 -0.50
N ILE A 80 -5.99 9.74 0.78
CA ILE A 80 -5.07 9.35 1.86
C ILE A 80 -4.91 7.84 1.99
N TYR A 81 -5.92 7.05 1.62
CA TYR A 81 -5.88 5.60 1.68
C TYR A 81 -5.00 5.04 0.55
N LEU A 82 -5.13 5.57 -0.67
CA LEU A 82 -4.23 5.26 -1.79
C LEU A 82 -2.78 5.66 -1.45
N SER A 83 -2.57 6.87 -0.94
CA SER A 83 -1.25 7.34 -0.51
C SER A 83 -0.65 6.41 0.55
N THR A 84 -1.42 6.03 1.57
CA THR A 84 -0.97 5.11 2.63
C THR A 84 -0.60 3.73 2.08
N THR A 85 -1.41 3.20 1.16
CA THR A 85 -1.17 1.88 0.55
C THR A 85 0.05 1.90 -0.36
N LEU A 86 0.28 2.99 -1.11
CA LEU A 86 1.48 3.17 -1.93
C LEU A 86 2.75 3.28 -1.09
N VAL A 87 2.72 4.05 0.01
CA VAL A 87 3.82 4.12 0.97
C VAL A 87 4.15 2.71 1.46
N GLN A 88 3.15 1.95 1.91
CA GLN A 88 3.34 0.56 2.35
C GLN A 88 3.98 -0.29 1.24
N MET A 89 3.46 -0.22 0.00
CA MET A 89 3.98 -0.98 -1.13
C MET A 89 5.46 -0.68 -1.38
N TYR A 90 5.84 0.59 -1.48
CA TYR A 90 7.24 0.98 -1.69
C TYR A 90 8.15 0.51 -0.57
N MET A 91 7.70 0.64 0.68
CA MET A 91 8.45 0.22 1.85
C MET A 91 8.67 -1.30 1.89
N GLU A 92 7.64 -2.09 1.57
CA GLU A 92 7.70 -3.55 1.54
C GLU A 92 8.53 -4.08 0.36
N CYS A 93 8.57 -3.35 -0.76
CA CYS A 93 9.38 -3.61 -1.94
C CYS A 93 10.82 -3.06 -1.85
N ASN A 94 11.27 -2.65 -0.65
CA ASN A 94 12.61 -2.13 -0.37
C ASN A 94 13.00 -0.82 -1.12
N ASP A 95 12.04 -0.14 -1.76
CA ASP A 95 12.23 1.20 -2.36
C ASP A 95 11.83 2.28 -1.35
N SER A 96 12.57 2.30 -0.23
CA SER A 96 12.30 3.25 0.86
C SER A 96 12.49 4.73 0.46
N ALA A 97 13.21 5.02 -0.62
CA ALA A 97 13.37 6.38 -1.13
C ALA A 97 12.04 6.90 -1.70
N SER A 98 11.39 6.11 -2.58
CA SER A 98 10.07 6.45 -3.13
C SER A 98 9.00 6.49 -2.03
N GLY A 99 9.05 5.55 -1.07
CA GLY A 99 8.15 5.54 0.09
C GLY A 99 8.29 6.81 0.94
N GLN A 100 9.53 7.22 1.25
CA GLN A 100 9.82 8.46 1.98
C GLN A 100 9.35 9.70 1.21
N SER A 101 9.62 9.78 -0.09
CA SER A 101 9.19 10.92 -0.90
C SER A 101 7.67 11.10 -0.89
N LEU A 102 6.91 10.01 -1.01
CA LEU A 102 5.45 10.07 -0.96
C LEU A 102 4.95 10.44 0.43
N PHE A 103 5.54 9.84 1.47
CA PHE A 103 5.26 10.18 2.86
C PHE A 103 5.46 11.68 3.13
N ASP A 104 6.62 12.23 2.76
CA ASP A 104 6.94 13.65 2.98
C ASP A 104 5.97 14.58 2.25
N SER A 105 5.59 14.24 1.02
CA SER A 105 4.63 15.02 0.23
C SER A 105 3.18 14.97 0.77
N THR A 106 2.84 13.99 1.61
CA THR A 106 1.49 13.82 2.16
C THR A 106 1.28 14.75 3.35
N LYS A 107 0.30 15.66 3.29
CA LYS A 107 0.01 16.61 4.40
C LYS A 107 -0.65 15.92 5.61
N ASN A 108 -1.73 15.18 5.37
CA ASN A 108 -2.57 14.59 6.42
C ASN A 108 -2.21 13.13 6.70
N LYS A 109 -0.96 12.88 7.13
CA LYS A 109 -0.44 11.53 7.39
C LYS A 109 -1.28 10.81 8.45
N THR A 110 -1.68 9.57 8.17
CA THR A 110 -2.48 8.73 9.09
C THR A 110 -1.56 7.95 10.04
N PRO A 111 -2.06 7.51 11.21
CA PRO A 111 -1.35 6.56 12.07
C PRO A 111 -0.86 5.33 11.30
N SER A 112 -1.70 4.76 10.43
CA SER A 112 -1.32 3.61 9.59
C SER A 112 -0.13 3.91 8.69
N MET A 113 -0.03 5.11 8.11
CA MET A 113 1.08 5.51 7.25
C MET A 113 2.41 5.60 8.03
N TYR A 114 2.41 6.16 9.25
CA TYR A 114 3.58 6.14 10.13
C TYR A 114 4.00 4.69 10.46
N GLY A 115 3.02 3.84 10.81
CA GLY A 115 3.26 2.41 11.04
C GLY A 115 3.91 1.70 9.84
N SER A 116 3.45 1.98 8.61
CA SER A 116 4.03 1.44 7.38
C SER A 116 5.49 1.88 7.17
N MET A 117 5.79 3.15 7.43
CA MET A 117 7.16 3.69 7.35
C MET A 117 8.08 3.03 8.37
N MET A 118 7.66 2.96 9.63
CA MET A 118 8.46 2.32 10.69
C MET A 118 8.71 0.84 10.37
N LYS A 119 7.66 0.09 10.04
CA LYS A 119 7.76 -1.34 9.70
C LYS A 119 8.71 -1.56 8.52
N GLY A 120 8.57 -0.76 7.47
CA GLY A 120 9.43 -0.82 6.30
C GLY A 120 10.91 -0.58 6.62
N TYR A 121 11.20 0.47 7.40
CA TYR A 121 12.58 0.76 7.79
C TYR A 121 13.19 -0.36 8.66
N ILE A 122 12.42 -0.93 9.59
CA ILE A 122 12.84 -2.09 10.41
C ILE A 122 13.13 -3.31 9.52
N LYS A 123 12.25 -3.62 8.56
CA LYS A 123 12.44 -4.73 7.61
C LYS A 123 13.71 -4.51 6.77
N ASN A 124 13.93 -3.29 6.32
CA ASN A 124 15.04 -2.90 5.44
C ASN A 124 16.34 -2.58 6.22
N LYS A 125 16.45 -3.03 7.49
CA LYS A 125 17.63 -2.89 8.35
C LYS A 125 18.09 -1.44 8.56
N ARG A 126 17.13 -0.50 8.57
CA ARG A 126 17.33 0.94 8.78
C ARG A 126 16.65 1.38 10.07
N ALA A 127 16.89 0.67 11.16
CA ALA A 127 16.21 0.87 12.45
C ALA A 127 16.25 2.32 12.95
N LYS A 128 17.38 3.02 12.79
CA LYS A 128 17.49 4.45 13.16
C LYS A 128 16.44 5.32 12.47
N LYS A 129 16.19 5.11 11.18
CA LYS A 129 15.14 5.83 10.45
C LYS A 129 13.73 5.50 10.95
N ALA A 130 13.50 4.28 11.43
CA ALA A 130 12.22 3.94 12.05
C ALA A 130 12.00 4.72 13.36
N VAL A 131 13.07 4.92 14.15
CA VAL A 131 13.03 5.78 15.35
C VAL A 131 12.81 7.24 14.96
N ASP A 132 13.48 7.73 13.91
CA ASP A 132 13.28 9.11 13.41
C ASP A 132 11.83 9.36 12.97
N VAL A 133 11.18 8.36 12.34
CA VAL A 133 9.75 8.43 11.99
C VAL A 133 8.88 8.42 13.24
N PHE A 134 9.18 7.58 14.25
CA PHE A 134 8.45 7.56 15.52
C PHE A 134 8.45 8.93 16.20
N ASN A 135 9.61 9.60 16.21
CA ASN A 135 9.78 10.91 16.84
C ASN A 135 8.95 12.02 16.18
N GLN A 136 8.42 11.81 14.97
CA GLN A 136 7.50 12.73 14.30
C GLN A 136 6.04 12.56 14.76
N ILE A 137 5.72 11.51 15.52
CA ILE A 137 4.36 11.17 15.93
C ILE A 137 4.02 11.89 17.24
N ARG A 138 3.05 12.81 17.20
CA ARG A 138 2.59 13.54 18.40
C ARG A 138 1.91 12.64 19.43
N ASN A 139 1.05 11.72 18.97
CA ASN A 139 0.26 10.82 19.81
C ASN A 139 0.45 9.37 19.33
N PRO A 140 1.51 8.67 19.78
CA PRO A 140 1.74 7.29 19.40
C PRO A 140 0.66 6.36 19.98
N ASN A 141 0.37 5.28 19.27
CA ASN A 141 -0.51 4.21 19.72
C ASN A 141 0.30 2.92 19.93
N ASP A 142 -0.36 1.86 20.37
CA ASP A 142 0.29 0.58 20.68
C ASP A 142 1.10 0.02 19.49
N ILE A 143 0.60 0.18 18.26
CA ILE A 143 1.31 -0.26 17.05
C ILE A 143 2.63 0.50 16.90
N HIS A 144 2.63 1.82 17.08
CA HIS A 144 3.85 2.63 17.01
C HIS A 144 4.85 2.25 18.11
N MET A 145 4.38 2.00 19.33
CA MET A 145 5.22 1.58 20.46
C MET A 145 5.88 0.22 20.19
N ILE A 146 5.11 -0.76 19.67
CA ILE A 146 5.65 -2.07 19.28
C ILE A 146 6.71 -1.91 18.18
N MET A 147 6.48 -1.06 17.19
CA MET A 147 7.46 -0.83 16.13
C MET A 147 8.71 -0.14 16.66
N LEU A 148 8.58 0.81 17.60
CA LEU A 148 9.73 1.43 18.26
C LEU A 148 10.59 0.39 18.98
N LEU A 149 9.97 -0.48 19.80
CA LEU A 149 10.69 -1.54 20.52
C LEU A 149 11.43 -2.47 19.56
N LYS A 150 10.79 -2.86 18.44
CA LYS A 150 11.43 -3.66 17.39
C LYS A 150 12.60 -2.94 16.73
N ALA A 151 12.49 -1.63 16.50
CA ALA A 151 13.57 -0.82 15.96
C ALA A 151 14.74 -0.76 16.95
N CYS A 152 14.48 -0.49 18.23
CA CYS A 152 15.50 -0.44 19.27
C CYS A 152 16.25 -1.77 19.40
N ALA A 153 15.56 -2.91 19.33
CA ALA A 153 16.20 -4.22 19.37
C ALA A 153 17.16 -4.50 18.19
N GLN A 154 17.05 -3.75 17.09
CA GLN A 154 17.96 -3.85 15.94
C GLN A 154 19.14 -2.86 16.02
N LEU A 155 19.08 -1.86 16.90
CA LEU A 155 20.20 -0.99 17.17
C LEU A 155 21.18 -1.78 18.05
N LYS A 156 22.32 -2.17 17.50
CA LYS A 156 23.41 -2.75 18.29
C LYS A 156 23.87 -1.66 19.28
N THR A 157 23.58 -1.87 20.55
CA THR A 157 24.15 -1.13 21.68
C THR A 157 25.52 -1.67 22.03
#